data_AF-A0A6A6PSA9-F1
#
_entry.id   AF-A0A6A6PSA9-F1
#
_cell.length_a   1.000
_cell.length_b   1.000
_cell.length_c   1.000
_cell.angle_alpha   90.00
_cell.angle_beta   90.00
_cell.angle_gamma   90.00
#
_symmetry.space_group_name_H-M   'P 1'
#
loop_
_entity.id
_entity.type
_entity.pdbx_description
1 polymer ?
#
loop_
_entity_poly.entity_id
_entity_poly.type
_entity_poly.pdbx_seq_one_letter_code
_entity_poly.pdbx_strand_id
1 'polypeptide(L)'
;MASASPDDDLLSILLVNLRNAAATFGEGSPPYEAIRTVVEEHLQSMKAAGAKTNLTTIRKSERPDAPSPEKQSGNVNTLSFANLAFRPKPI
;
A
#
# COMPACT_ATOMS: atom_id res chain seq x y z
N MET A 1 21.17 -0.73 -11.19
CA MET A 1 19.91 -0.24 -10.57
C MET A 1 20.31 0.42 -9.28
N ALA A 2 19.99 1.69 -9.06
CA ALA A 2 20.19 2.29 -7.74
C ALA A 2 19.24 1.56 -6.79
N SER A 3 19.78 0.82 -5.82
CA SER A 3 18.99 0.21 -4.76
C SER A 3 18.27 1.33 -4.02
N ALA A 4 16.95 1.21 -3.85
CA ALA A 4 16.19 2.13 -3.00
C ALA A 4 16.85 2.14 -1.61
N SER A 5 17.05 3.33 -1.04
CA SER A 5 17.48 3.41 0.35
C SER A 5 16.39 2.81 1.23
N PRO A 6 16.71 2.15 2.36
CA PRO A 6 15.69 1.75 3.34
C PRO A 6 14.73 2.89 3.72
N ASP A 7 15.20 4.14 3.67
CA ASP A 7 14.38 5.34 3.91
C ASP A 7 13.39 5.64 2.78
N ASP A 8 13.76 5.34 1.53
CA ASP A 8 12.88 5.49 0.37
C ASP A 8 11.76 4.43 0.40
N ASP A 9 12.09 3.21 0.84
CA ASP A 9 11.12 2.12 1.02
C ASP A 9 10.12 2.45 2.13
N LEU A 10 10.59 2.95 3.28
CA LEU A 10 9.71 3.39 4.36
C LEU A 10 8.79 4.53 3.90
N LEU A 11 9.33 5.52 3.19
CA LEU A 11 8.54 6.63 2.67
C LEU A 11 7.47 6.14 1.69
N SER A 12 7.79 5.16 0.83
CA SER A 12 6.83 4.58 -0.10
C SER A 12 5.63 3.95 0.61
N ILE A 13 5.88 3.20 1.69
CA ILE A 13 4.85 2.53 2.49
C ILE A 13 3.97 3.58 3.19
N LEU A 14 4.58 4.60 3.78
CA LEU A 14 3.85 5.66 4.46
C LEU A 14 2.93 6.43 3.51
N LEU A 15 3.38 6.71 2.28
CA LEU A 15 2.56 7.38 1.27
C LEU A 15 1.37 6.51 0.80
N VAL A 16 1.57 5.19 0.68
CA VAL A 16 0.47 4.25 0.38
C VAL A 16 -0.55 4.24 1.51
N ASN A 17 -0.08 4.17 2.76
CA ASN A 17 -0.96 4.20 3.93
C ASN A 17 -1.72 5.52 4.04
N LEU A 18 -1.09 6.65 3.71
CA LEU A 18 -1.74 7.95 3.69
C LEU A 18 -2.86 8.00 2.65
N ARG A 19 -2.60 7.49 1.43
CA ARG A 19 -3.62 7.38 0.37
C ARG A 19 -4.78 6.48 0.81
N ASN A 20 -4.49 5.34 1.44
CA ASN A 20 -5.51 4.43 1.93
C ASN A 20 -6.34 5.05 3.06
N ALA A 21 -5.70 5.81 3.96
CA ALA A 21 -6.38 6.54 5.01
C ALA A 21 -7.30 7.62 4.44
N ALA A 22 -6.84 8.37 3.43
CA ALA A 22 -7.67 9.35 2.72
C ALA A 22 -8.89 8.68 2.06
N ALA A 23 -8.69 7.53 1.41
CA ALA A 23 -9.78 6.79 0.75
C ALA A 23 -10.79 6.16 1.73
N THR A 24 -10.36 5.77 2.93
CA THR A 24 -11.19 5.02 3.90
C THR A 24 -11.86 5.95 4.92
N PHE A 25 -11.11 6.90 5.46
CA PHE A 25 -11.55 7.76 6.56
C PHE A 25 -11.79 9.21 6.14
N GLY A 26 -11.34 9.60 4.94
CA GLY A 26 -11.36 10.97 4.45
C GLY A 26 -10.13 11.77 4.84
N GLU A 27 -9.81 12.77 4.01
CA GLU A 27 -8.79 13.77 4.32
C GLU A 27 -9.18 14.58 5.58
N GLY A 28 -8.20 14.93 6.41
CA GLY A 28 -8.43 15.65 7.67
C GLY A 28 -8.98 14.79 8.82
N SER A 29 -9.21 13.50 8.59
CA SER A 29 -9.56 12.57 9.66
C SER A 29 -8.37 12.34 10.61
N PRO A 30 -8.58 12.03 11.90
CA PRO A 30 -7.50 11.72 12.83
C PRO A 30 -6.49 10.66 12.32
N PRO A 31 -6.90 9.53 11.69
CA PRO A 31 -5.94 8.57 11.15
C PRO A 31 -5.16 9.10 9.94
N TYR A 32 -5.76 9.96 9.12
CA TYR A 32 -5.06 10.61 8.01
C TYR A 32 -3.99 11.57 8.52
N GLU A 33 -4.34 12.46 9.45
CA GLU A 33 -3.42 13.46 10.01
C GLU A 33 -2.27 12.82 10.81
N ALA A 34 -2.53 11.70 11.48
CA ALA A 34 -1.49 10.93 12.16
C ALA A 34 -0.42 10.42 11.19
N ILE A 35 -0.84 9.78 10.08
CA ILE A 35 0.09 9.26 9.06
C ILE A 35 0.80 10.42 8.35
N ARG A 36 0.08 11.51 8.06
CA ARG A 36 0.64 12.71 7.44
C ARG A 36 1.79 13.30 8.28
N THR A 37 1.58 13.43 9.59
CA THR A 37 2.60 13.93 10.52
C THR A 37 3.86 13.07 10.47
N VAL A 38 3.71 11.74 10.46
CA VAL A 38 4.84 10.80 10.37
C VAL A 38 5.59 10.92 9.03
N VAL A 39 4.86 11.09 7.91
CA VAL A 39 5.48 11.34 6.60
C VAL A 39 6.30 12.62 6.62
N GLU A 40 5.74 13.70 7.16
CA GLU A 40 6.40 15.01 7.23
C GLU A 40 7.64 14.97 8.12
N GLU A 41 7.56 14.32 9.30
CA GLU A 41 8.70 14.10 10.20
C GLU A 41 9.81 13.29 9.52
N HIS A 42 9.46 12.19 8.84
CA HIS A 42 10.43 11.36 8.13
C HIS A 42 11.16 12.16 7.02
N LEU A 43 10.43 12.96 6.24
CA LEU A 43 11.03 13.83 5.23
C LEU A 43 11.95 14.90 5.83
N GLN A 44 11.59 15.47 6.97
CA GLN A 44 12.45 16.42 7.69
C GLN A 44 13.72 15.75 8.21
N SER A 45 13.60 14.55 8.77
CA SER A 45 14.74 13.74 9.23
C SER A 45 15.68 13.39 8.08
N MET A 46 15.15 12.91 6.95
CA MET A 46 15.94 12.63 5.75
C MET A 46 16.67 13.87 5.21
N LYS A 47 15.98 15.01 5.20
CA LYS A 47 16.57 16.30 4.79
C LYS A 47 17.73 16.70 5.72
N ALA A 48 17.56 16.54 7.04
CA ALA A 48 18.60 16.81 8.02
C ALA A 48 19.81 15.87 7.88
N ALA A 49 19.57 14.60 7.52
CA ALA A 49 20.60 13.60 7.25
C ALA A 49 21.32 13.80 5.89
N GLY A 50 20.88 14.75 5.06
CA GLY A 50 21.46 14.99 3.73
C GLY A 50 21.11 13.92 2.69
N ALA A 51 20.16 13.03 3.01
CA ALA A 51 19.69 12.00 2.09
C ALA A 51 18.77 12.64 1.04
N LYS A 52 19.14 12.54 -0.24
CA LYS A 52 18.29 12.97 -1.35
C LYS A 52 17.35 11.83 -1.73
N THR A 53 16.07 11.98 -1.41
CA THR A 53 15.01 11.02 -1.76
C THR A 53 14.84 10.94 -3.29
N ASN A 54 14.95 9.75 -3.86
CA ASN A 54 14.69 9.55 -5.29
C ASN A 54 13.22 9.11 -5.49
N LEU A 55 12.32 10.09 -5.46
CA LEU A 55 10.87 9.88 -5.67
C LEU A 55 10.52 9.23 -7.02
N THR A 56 11.42 9.31 -8.00
CA THR A 56 11.31 8.66 -9.32
C THR A 56 11.42 7.13 -9.24
N THR A 57 12.13 6.59 -8.26
CA THR A 57 12.25 5.13 -8.05
C THR A 57 11.02 4.57 -7.36
N ILE A 58 10.40 5.35 -6.46
CA ILE A 58 9.22 4.93 -5.69
C ILE A 58 8.02 4.62 -6.60
N ARG A 59 7.85 5.36 -7.71
CA ARG A 59 6.83 5.05 -8.74
C ARG A 59 7.11 3.76 -9.52
N LYS A 60 8.33 3.22 -9.50
CA LYS A 60 8.70 1.98 -10.20
C LYS A 60 8.54 0.73 -9.33
N SER A 61 8.53 0.87 -8.01
CA SER A 61 8.23 -0.21 -7.06
C SER A 61 6.73 -0.58 -7.04
N GLU A 62 5.89 0.12 -7.80
CA GLU A 62 4.46 -0.18 -8.05
C GLU A 62 4.21 -1.47 -8.85
N ARG A 63 5.23 -2.26 -9.17
CA ARG A 63 4.98 -3.67 -9.48
C ARG A 63 4.99 -4.45 -8.17
N PRO A 64 3.82 -4.81 -7.62
CA PRO A 64 3.79 -6.07 -6.91
C PRO A 64 4.37 -7.10 -7.89
N ASP A 65 5.29 -7.93 -7.42
CA ASP A 65 5.43 -9.28 -7.96
C ASP A 65 4.05 -9.94 -7.80
N ALA A 66 3.15 -9.62 -8.73
CA ALA A 66 2.09 -10.51 -9.11
C ALA A 66 2.81 -11.76 -9.61
N PRO A 67 2.56 -12.95 -9.06
CA PRO A 67 3.10 -14.16 -9.63
C PRO A 67 2.78 -14.16 -11.13
N SER A 68 3.84 -14.25 -11.93
CA SER A 68 3.78 -14.39 -13.37
C SER A 68 2.66 -15.38 -13.74
N PRO A 69 1.80 -15.10 -14.73
CA PRO A 69 0.84 -16.07 -15.20
C PRO A 69 1.60 -17.12 -16.01
N GLU A 70 2.34 -18.00 -15.31
CA GLU A 70 2.54 -19.33 -15.83
C GLU A 70 1.16 -19.89 -16.09
N LYS A 71 0.91 -20.22 -17.36
CA LYS A 71 -0.20 -21.04 -17.81
C LYS A 71 -0.05 -22.43 -17.17
N GLN A 72 -0.31 -22.50 -15.88
CA GLN A 72 -0.66 -23.72 -15.20
C GLN A 72 -2.10 -24.02 -15.61
N SER A 73 -2.21 -24.89 -16.60
CA SER A 73 -3.46 -25.58 -16.96
C SER A 73 -4.15 -26.08 -15.69
N GLY A 74 -5.33 -25.55 -15.37
CA GLY A 74 -6.06 -25.97 -14.18
C GLY A 74 -7.30 -25.12 -13.88
N ASN A 75 -8.37 -25.38 -14.63
CA ASN A 75 -9.79 -25.20 -14.27
C ASN A 75 -10.19 -23.95 -13.46
N VAL A 76 -10.77 -22.98 -14.15
CA VAL A 76 -11.34 -21.74 -13.59
C VAL A 76 -12.51 -22.08 -12.66
N ASN A 77 -12.28 -22.12 -11.35
CA ASN A 77 -13.37 -22.02 -10.38
C ASN A 77 -13.70 -20.55 -10.18
N THR A 78 -14.62 -20.05 -11.00
CA THR A 78 -15.34 -18.80 -10.80
C THR A 78 -15.83 -18.74 -9.36
N LEU A 79 -15.31 -17.81 -8.56
CA LEU A 79 -15.80 -17.53 -7.20
C LEU A 79 -17.25 -17.02 -7.32
N SER A 80 -18.19 -17.95 -7.28
CA SER A 80 -19.62 -17.68 -7.34
C SER A 80 -20.07 -17.21 -5.96
N PHE A 81 -20.43 -15.94 -5.84
CA PHE A 81 -20.99 -15.32 -4.63
C PHE A 81 -22.42 -15.80 -4.28
N ALA A 82 -22.91 -16.86 -4.94
CA ALA A 82 -24.23 -17.44 -4.71
C ALA A 82 -24.44 -18.04 -3.31
N ASN A 83 -23.38 -18.22 -2.51
CA ASN A 83 -23.43 -18.86 -1.19
C ASN A 83 -23.46 -17.88 0.01
N LEU A 84 -23.75 -16.59 -0.24
CA LEU A 84 -23.97 -15.58 0.81
C LEU A 84 -25.44 -15.45 1.23
N ALA A 85 -26.34 -16.29 0.70
CA ALA A 85 -27.75 -16.27 1.09
C ALA A 85 -27.93 -16.82 2.52
N PHE A 86 -28.71 -16.08 3.32
CA PHE A 86 -29.05 -16.30 4.72
C PHE A 86 -29.19 -17.78 5.11
N ARG A 87 -28.43 -18.21 6.12
CA ARG A 87 -28.66 -19.48 6.82
C ARG A 87 -29.53 -19.23 8.06
N PRO A 88 -30.76 -19.79 8.16
CA PRO A 88 -31.50 -19.75 9.40
C PRO A 88 -30.81 -20.63 10.45
N LYS A 89 -30.80 -20.17 11.70
CA LYS A 89 -30.21 -20.91 12.83
C LYS A 89 -31.05 -22.15 13.14
N PRO A 90 -30.43 -23.31 13.41
CA PRO A 90 -31.17 -24.50 13.79
C PRO A 90 -31.78 -24.33 15.19
N ILE A 91 -32.95 -24.95 15.37
CA ILE A 91 -33.79 -24.99 16.58
C ILE A 91 -33.12 -25.86 17.65
#